data_AF-A0A966W0X4-F1
#
_entry.id   AF-A0A966W0X4-F1
#
_cell.length_a   1.000
_cell.length_b   1.000
_cell.length_c   1.000
_cell.angle_alpha   90.00
_cell.angle_beta   90.00
_cell.angle_gamma   90.00
#
_symmetry.space_group_name_H-M   'P 1'
#
loop_
_entity.id
_entity.type
_entity.pdbx_description
1 polymer ?
#
loop_
_entity_poly.entity_id
_entity_poly.type
_entity_poly.pdbx_seq_one_letter_code
_entity_poly.pdbx_strand_id
1 'polypeptide(L)'
;MIQWVNPAFTRTTGYTLAEAVGQNPRIPKSSRHDQEFYKKLWATILRGEVFRSEMINRRKDGSEFTEEAIITPVKDEDGRISHFIA
;
A
#
# COMPACT_ATOMS: atom_id res chain seq x y z
N MET A 1 10.45 0.80 -0.36
CA MET A 1 10.31 0.50 1.08
C MET A 1 9.35 1.51 1.69
N ILE A 2 8.68 1.15 2.77
CA ILE A 2 7.85 2.09 3.53
C ILE A 2 8.77 3.11 4.20
N GLN A 3 8.52 4.40 3.98
CA GLN A 3 9.27 5.49 4.61
C GLN A 3 8.59 6.02 5.88
N TRP A 4 7.25 5.96 5.91
CA TRP A 4 6.44 6.46 7.01
C TRP A 4 5.06 5.81 6.98
N VAL A 5 4.40 5.74 8.15
CA VAL A 5 2.99 5.36 8.26
C VAL A 5 2.28 6.28 9.25
N ASN A 6 1.00 6.55 9.01
CA ASN A 6 0.19 7.34 9.93
C ASN A 6 -0.29 6.49 11.13
N PRO A 7 -0.81 7.12 12.21
CA PRO A 7 -1.37 6.37 13.34
C PRO A 7 -2.56 5.47 12.98
N ALA A 8 -3.30 5.78 11.92
CA ALA A 8 -4.42 4.96 11.47
C ALA A 8 -3.92 3.60 10.95
N PHE A 9 -2.83 3.59 10.17
CA PHE A 9 -2.19 2.36 9.71
C PHE A 9 -1.82 1.45 10.89
N THR A 10 -1.23 2.00 11.95
CA THR A 10 -0.87 1.20 13.14
C THR A 10 -2.10 0.62 13.84
N ARG A 11 -3.16 1.43 14.03
CA ARG A 11 -4.42 0.95 14.65
C ARG A 11 -5.12 -0.12 13.82
N THR A 12 -5.12 0.03 12.51
CA THR A 12 -5.77 -0.93 11.61
C THR A 12 -4.92 -2.18 11.46
N THR A 13 -3.64 -2.06 11.11
CA THR A 13 -2.85 -3.24 10.75
C THR A 13 -2.24 -3.96 11.96
N GLY A 14 -2.09 -3.28 13.10
CA GLY A 14 -1.39 -3.79 14.27
C GLY A 14 0.15 -3.70 14.17
N TYR A 15 0.70 -3.19 13.07
CA TYR A 15 2.14 -2.93 12.94
C TYR A 15 2.49 -1.55 13.50
N THR A 16 3.51 -1.50 14.35
CA THR A 16 4.04 -0.22 14.82
C THR A 16 4.78 0.51 13.69
N LEU A 17 4.98 1.83 13.85
CA LEU A 17 5.79 2.63 12.93
C LEU A 17 7.20 2.02 12.74
N ALA A 18 7.84 1.60 13.83
CA ALA A 18 9.18 1.01 13.82
C ALA A 18 9.23 -0.34 13.08
N GLU A 19 8.14 -1.11 13.13
CA GLU A 19 8.03 -2.38 12.41
C GLU A 19 7.71 -2.18 10.93
N ALA A 20 6.97 -1.14 10.58
CA ALA A 20 6.56 -0.86 9.21
C ALA A 20 7.66 -0.16 8.40
N VAL A 21 8.34 0.83 8.97
CA VAL A 21 9.38 1.59 8.27
C VAL A 21 10.52 0.68 7.85
N GLY A 22 10.97 0.84 6.61
CA GLY A 22 11.99 0.01 5.99
C GLY A 22 11.48 -1.29 5.36
N GLN A 23 10.25 -1.72 5.68
CA GLN A 23 9.68 -2.93 5.09
C GLN A 23 9.14 -2.70 3.68
N ASN A 24 8.79 -3.79 3.00
CA ASN A 24 8.07 -3.71 1.74
C ASN A 24 6.58 -3.39 1.99
N PRO A 25 5.93 -2.48 1.23
CA PRO A 25 4.51 -2.15 1.39
C PRO A 25 3.53 -3.34 1.35
N ARG A 26 4.00 -4.51 0.90
CA ARG A 26 3.25 -5.78 0.94
C ARG A 26 3.10 -6.40 2.34
N ILE A 27 3.59 -5.81 3.43
CA ILE A 27 3.44 -6.41 4.78
C ILE A 27 1.97 -6.71 5.19
N PRO A 28 0.95 -5.92 4.82
CA PRO A 28 -0.43 -6.25 5.14
C PRO A 28 -1.09 -7.09 4.04
N LYS A 29 -0.35 -7.57 3.04
CA LYS A 29 -0.90 -8.33 1.90
C LYS A 29 -1.57 -9.63 2.38
N SER A 30 -2.80 -9.87 1.93
CA SER A 30 -3.44 -11.19 2.04
C SER A 30 -3.21 -12.06 0.79
N SER A 31 -3.71 -13.29 0.82
CA SER A 31 -3.74 -14.21 -0.34
C SER A 31 -5.03 -14.11 -1.16
N ARG A 32 -5.88 -13.09 -0.95
CA ARG A 32 -7.19 -12.97 -1.60
C ARG A 32 -7.15 -12.41 -3.02
N HIS A 33 -6.10 -11.66 -3.34
CA HIS A 33 -5.91 -11.07 -4.66
C HIS A 33 -4.90 -11.87 -5.48
N ASP A 34 -5.23 -12.10 -6.74
CA ASP A 34 -4.39 -12.84 -7.67
C ASP A 34 -3.24 -12.00 -8.25
N GLN A 35 -2.44 -12.62 -9.13
CA GLN A 35 -1.32 -11.93 -9.75
C GLN A 35 -1.78 -10.81 -10.70
N GLU A 36 -2.89 -10.98 -11.41
CA GLU A 36 -3.42 -10.01 -12.37
C GLU A 36 -3.87 -8.72 -11.67
N PHE A 37 -4.47 -8.84 -10.48
CA PHE A 37 -4.79 -7.71 -9.63
C PHE A 37 -3.56 -6.84 -9.33
N TYR A 38 -2.47 -7.46 -8.87
CA TYR A 38 -1.24 -6.72 -8.56
C TYR A 38 -0.56 -6.20 -9.83
N LYS A 39 -0.62 -6.92 -10.95
CA LYS A 39 -0.14 -6.40 -12.25
C LYS A 39 -0.87 -5.12 -12.64
N LYS A 40 -2.20 -5.09 -12.50
CA LYS A 40 -3.02 -3.90 -12.76
C LYS A 40 -2.62 -2.74 -11.83
N LEU A 41 -2.51 -3.00 -10.53
CA LEU A 41 -2.06 -2.00 -9.54
C LEU A 41 -0.73 -1.38 -9.97
N TRP A 42 0.30 -2.19 -10.18
CA TRP A 42 1.64 -1.70 -10.53
C TRP A 42 1.63 -0.97 -11.88
N ALA A 43 0.94 -1.51 -12.89
CA ALA A 43 0.84 -0.86 -14.19
C ALA A 43 0.17 0.53 -14.10
N THR A 44 -0.87 0.69 -13.26
CA THR A 44 -1.53 1.98 -13.05
C THR A 44 -0.60 2.98 -12.37
N ILE A 45 -0.06 2.64 -11.19
CA ILE A 45 0.70 3.63 -10.41
C ILE A 45 2.04 3.99 -11.07
N LEU A 46 2.67 3.05 -11.79
CA LEU A 46 3.92 3.31 -12.51
C LEU A 46 3.72 4.17 -13.77
N ARG A 47 2.49 4.29 -14.29
CA ARG A 47 2.15 5.29 -15.32
C ARG A 47 1.86 6.68 -14.76
N GLY A 48 1.91 6.85 -13.43
CA GLY A 48 1.56 8.11 -12.78
C GLY A 48 0.06 8.32 -12.61
N GLU A 49 -0.74 7.24 -12.72
CA GLU A 49 -2.19 7.26 -12.50
C GLU A 49 -2.53 6.83 -11.06
N VAL A 50 -3.68 7.28 -10.55
CA VAL A 50 -4.18 6.87 -9.24
C VAL A 50 -4.87 5.51 -9.34
N PHE A 51 -4.46 4.57 -8.49
CA PHE A 51 -5.15 3.28 -8.35
C PHE A 51 -6.19 3.35 -7.24
N ARG A 52 -7.39 2.83 -7.51
CA ARG A 52 -8.49 2.70 -6.53
C ARG A 52 -9.07 1.30 -6.59
N SER A 53 -9.20 0.64 -5.44
CA SER A 53 -9.85 -0.66 -5.33
C SER A 53 -10.25 -0.96 -3.90
N GLU A 54 -11.30 -1.76 -3.72
CA GLU A 54 -11.49 -2.50 -2.48
C GLU A 54 -10.39 -3.58 -2.38
N MET A 55 -9.76 -3.71 -1.21
CA MET A 55 -8.70 -4.67 -0.94
C MET A 55 -8.96 -5.43 0.36
N ILE A 56 -8.75 -6.75 0.33
CA ILE A 56 -8.70 -7.57 1.53
C ILE A 56 -7.23 -7.74 1.93
N ASN A 57 -6.89 -7.23 3.11
CA ASN A 57 -5.55 -7.28 3.70
C ASN A 57 -5.56 -8.07 5.00
N ARG A 58 -4.37 -8.35 5.55
CA ARG A 58 -4.16 -9.15 6.74
C ARG A 58 -3.42 -8.32 7.79
N ARG A 59 -4.00 -8.24 8.99
CA ARG A 59 -3.38 -7.61 10.16
C ARG A 59 -2.23 -8.48 10.67
N LYS A 60 -1.39 -7.91 11.52
CA LYS A 60 -0.26 -8.61 12.16
C LYS A 60 -0.68 -9.87 12.93
N ASP A 61 -1.86 -9.87 13.53
CA ASP A 61 -2.42 -11.01 14.27
C ASP A 61 -2.97 -12.13 13.36
N GLY A 62 -2.96 -11.93 12.04
CA GLY A 62 -3.46 -12.87 11.04
C GLY A 62 -4.91 -12.66 10.63
N SER A 63 -5.67 -11.79 11.31
CA SER A 63 -7.06 -11.48 10.93
C SER A 63 -7.11 -10.70 9.62
N GLU A 64 -8.15 -10.95 8.82
CA GLU A 64 -8.37 -10.24 7.55
C GLU A 64 -9.24 -9.01 7.77
N PHE A 65 -9.01 -7.98 6.96
CA PHE A 65 -9.82 -6.77 6.95
C PHE A 65 -9.95 -6.24 5.53
N THR A 66 -11.10 -5.63 5.25
CA THR A 66 -11.37 -4.97 3.97
C THR A 66 -11.12 -3.48 4.11
N GLU A 67 -10.50 -2.88 3.10
CA GLU A 67 -10.29 -1.44 2.99
C GLU A 67 -10.57 -0.94 1.57
N GLU A 68 -10.95 0.32 1.44
CA GLU A 68 -10.88 1.02 0.17
C GLU A 68 -9.48 1.63 0.03
N ALA A 69 -8.66 1.09 -0.87
CA ALA A 69 -7.29 1.52 -1.08
C ALA A 69 -7.20 2.54 -2.21
N ILE A 70 -6.54 3.67 -1.94
CA ILE A 70 -6.24 4.72 -2.92
C ILE A 70 -4.72 4.92 -2.97
N ILE A 71 -4.08 4.47 -4.04
CA ILE A 71 -2.63 4.61 -4.20
C ILE A 71 -2.34 5.73 -5.19
N THR A 72 -1.71 6.79 -4.71
CA THR A 72 -1.44 8.02 -5.45
C THR A 72 0.06 8.21 -5.69
N PRO A 73 0.52 8.30 -6.95
CA PRO A 73 1.91 8.64 -7.25
C PRO A 73 2.19 10.11 -6.96
N VAL A 74 3.31 10.38 -6.31
CA VAL A 74 3.82 11.73 -6.03
C VAL A 74 4.98 11.99 -6.99
N LYS A 75 4.94 13.13 -7.67
CA LYS A 75 5.98 13.56 -8.61
C LYS A 75 6.94 14.56 -7.97
N ASP A 76 8.21 14.51 -8.34
CA ASP A 76 9.19 15.54 -8.03
C ASP A 76 9.08 16.75 -8.98
N GLU A 77 9.98 17.72 -8.80
CA GLU A 77 10.06 18.95 -9.60
C GLU A 77 10.34 18.67 -11.08
N ASP A 78 11.00 17.55 -11.41
CA ASP A 78 11.26 17.10 -12.78
C ASP A 78 10.08 16.32 -13.39
N GLY A 79 8.98 16.14 -12.64
CA GLY A 79 7.80 15.39 -13.06
C GLY A 79 7.98 13.86 -13.01
N ARG A 80 9.07 13.35 -12.42
CA ARG A 80 9.31 11.92 -12.22
C ARG A 80 8.61 11.45 -10.95
N ILE A 81 8.14 10.20 -10.95
CA ILE A 81 7.54 9.61 -9.75
C ILE A 81 8.63 9.41 -8.70
N SER A 82 8.50 10.09 -7.56
CA SER A 82 9.43 9.98 -6.44
C SER A 82 8.92 9.03 -5.35
N HIS A 83 7.61 9.07 -5.08
CA HIS A 83 6.99 8.32 -3.98
C HIS A 83 5.55 7.89 -4.34
N PHE A 84 4.97 7.03 -3.50
CA PHE A 84 3.56 6.67 -3.53
C PHE A 84 2.95 6.88 -2.15
N ILE A 85 1.71 7.38 -2.11
CA ILE A 85 0.90 7.51 -0.90
C ILE A 85 -0.22 6.48 -1.01
N ALA A 86 -0.46 5.72 0.05
CA ALA A 86 -1.50 4.70 0.18
C ALA A 86 -2.13 4.77 1.57
#